data_AF-I7AK60-F1
#
_entry.id   AF-I7AK60-F1
#
_cell.length_a   1.000
_cell.length_b   1.000
_cell.length_c   1.000
_cell.angle_alpha   90.00
_cell.angle_beta   90.00
_cell.angle_gamma   90.00
#
_symmetry.space_group_name_H-M   'P 1'
#
loop_
_entity.id
_entity.type
_entity.pdbx_description
1 polymer ?
#
loop_
_entity_poly.entity_id
_entity_poly.type
_entity_poly.pdbx_seq_one_letter_code
_entity_poly.pdbx_strand_id
1 'polypeptide(L)' 'RVPGYGVVTNIINGGIECGKGSNPQMEDRIGFYKRYCDLLGVGYGPNLDCNNQKSFA' A
#
# COMPACT_ATOMS: atom_id res chain seq x y z
N ARG A 1 3.65 9.17 -7.16
CA ARG A 1 2.94 8.99 -5.87
C ARG A 1 1.61 9.72 -5.98
N VAL A 2 0.52 9.10 -5.56
CA VAL A 2 -0.84 9.66 -5.60
C VAL A 2 -1.59 9.24 -4.32
N PRO A 3 -2.64 9.95 -3.89
CA PRO A 3 -3.38 9.60 -2.68
C PRO A 3 -3.94 8.16 -2.72
N GLY A 4 -3.77 7.42 -1.63
CA GLY A 4 -4.23 6.04 -1.46
C GLY A 4 -3.36 5.27 -0.48
N TYR A 5 -3.77 4.05 -0.14
CA TYR A 5 -3.09 3.24 0.88
C TYR A 5 -1.62 2.92 0.50
N GLY A 6 -1.33 2.79 -0.78
CA GLY A 6 0.04 2.59 -1.27
C GLY A 6 1.00 3.72 -0.90
N VAL A 7 0.52 4.97 -0.82
CA VAL A 7 1.39 6.07 -0.38
C VAL A 7 1.69 5.99 1.12
N VAL A 8 0.77 5.43 1.92
CA VAL A 8 0.98 5.17 3.35
C VAL A 8 2.06 4.11 3.53
N THR A 9 2.00 3.01 2.77
CA THR A 9 3.09 2.00 2.75
C THR A 9 4.44 2.63 2.38
N ASN A 10 4.45 3.53 1.39
CA ASN A 10 5.65 4.24 0.96
C ASN A 10 6.22 5.15 2.06
N ILE A 11 5.37 5.82 2.84
CA ILE A 11 5.79 6.62 4.00
C ILE A 11 6.39 5.73 5.09
N ILE A 12 5.78 4.57 5.37
CA ILE A 12 6.22 3.65 6.43
C ILE A 12 7.59 3.04 6.11
N ASN A 13 7.77 2.49 4.90
CA ASN A 13 8.99 1.74 4.56
C ASN A 13 9.29 1.70 3.05
N GLY A 14 9.03 2.80 2.34
CA GLY A 14 9.14 2.85 0.88
C GLY A 14 10.51 2.50 0.31
N GLY A 15 11.60 2.74 1.06
CA GLY A 15 12.96 2.40 0.63
C GLY A 15 13.18 0.89 0.47
N ILE A 16 12.41 0.08 1.21
CA ILE A 16 12.46 -1.38 1.12
C ILE A 16 11.33 -1.90 0.21
N GLU A 17 10.12 -1.41 0.41
CA GLU A 17 8.89 -2.04 -0.09
C GLU A 17 8.31 -1.44 -1.38
N CYS A 18 8.74 -0.25 -1.81
CA CYS A 18 8.09 0.48 -2.91
C CYS A 18 9.01 0.73 -4.10
N GLY A 19 8.41 0.87 -5.29
CA GLY A 19 9.14 1.17 -6.54
C GLY A 19 9.94 -0.01 -7.10
N LYS A 20 9.63 -1.23 -6.67
CA LYS A 20 10.35 -2.47 -7.02
C LYS A 20 9.40 -3.57 -7.55
N GLY A 21 8.19 -3.19 -7.97
CA GLY A 21 7.14 -4.14 -8.31
C GLY A 21 6.50 -4.79 -7.07
N SER A 22 5.66 -5.80 -7.31
CA SER A 22 4.95 -6.52 -6.24
C SER A 22 5.92 -7.33 -5.38
N ASN A 23 5.71 -7.26 -4.08
CA ASN A 23 6.49 -7.98 -3.08
C ASN A 23 5.59 -8.43 -1.93
N PRO A 24 5.96 -9.52 -1.21
CA PRO A 24 5.10 -10.09 -0.17
C PRO A 24 4.76 -9.12 0.97
N GLN A 25 5.69 -8.23 1.35
CA GLN A 25 5.50 -7.29 2.46
C GLN A 25 4.39 -6.27 2.14
N MET A 26 4.42 -5.70 0.95
CA MET A 26 3.40 -4.78 0.48
C MET A 26 2.05 -5.48 0.32
N GLU A 27 2.01 -6.67 -0.30
CA GLU A 27 0.76 -7.43 -0.48
C GLU A 27 0.13 -7.83 0.87
N ASP A 28 0.93 -8.19 1.88
CA ASP A 28 0.46 -8.48 3.24
C ASP A 28 -0.23 -7.25 3.87
N ARG A 29 0.38 -6.06 3.75
CA ARG A 29 -0.23 -4.80 4.21
C ARG A 29 -1.57 -4.53 3.52
N ILE A 30 -1.66 -4.77 2.21
CA ILE A 30 -2.91 -4.61 1.44
C ILE A 30 -3.95 -5.63 1.90
N GLY A 31 -3.55 -6.87 2.18
CA GLY A 31 -4.42 -7.93 2.67
C GLY A 31 -5.09 -7.58 4.00
N PHE A 32 -4.31 -7.13 4.99
CA PHE A 32 -4.88 -6.66 6.27
C PHE A 32 -5.79 -5.44 6.09
N TYR A 33 -5.38 -4.48 5.26
CA TYR A 33 -6.20 -3.30 4.97
C TYR A 33 -7.57 -3.68 4.40
N LYS A 34 -7.62 -4.55 3.38
CA LYS A 34 -8.88 -5.04 2.80
C LYS A 34 -9.74 -5.75 3.84
N ARG A 35 -9.16 -6.68 4.61
CA ARG A 35 -9.88 -7.40 5.68
C ARG A 35 -10.57 -6.46 6.66
N TYR A 36 -9.87 -5.40 7.10
CA TYR A 36 -10.46 -4.46 8.05
C TYR A 36 -11.48 -3.52 7.41
N CYS A 37 -11.27 -3.09 6.17
CA CYS A 37 -12.28 -2.34 5.43
C CYS A 37 -13.57 -3.17 5.24
N ASP A 38 -13.46 -4.46 4.94
CA ASP A 38 -14.61 -5.37 4.81
C ASP A 38 -15.37 -5.50 6.13
N LEU A 39 -14.66 -5.69 7.24
CA LEU A 39 -15.27 -5.76 8.58
C LEU A 39 -15.95 -4.46 8.99
N LEU A 40 -15.43 -3.32 8.55
CA LEU A 40 -15.98 -1.99 8.86
C LEU A 40 -17.05 -1.54 7.85
N GLY A 41 -17.28 -2.29 6.77
CA GLY A 41 -18.26 -1.93 5.74
C GLY A 41 -17.89 -0.69 4.94
N VAL A 42 -16.60 -0.42 4.74
CA VAL A 42 -16.10 0.74 3.99
C VAL A 42 -15.30 0.31 2.76
N GLY A 43 -15.30 1.15 1.72
CA GLY A 43 -14.50 0.91 0.52
C GLY A 43 -13.00 1.07 0.74
N TYR A 44 -12.18 0.37 -0.05
CA TYR A 44 -10.71 0.44 0.05
C TYR A 44 -10.10 1.72 -0.53
N GLY A 45 -10.85 2.40 -1.41
CA GLY A 45 -10.31 3.50 -2.21
C GLY A 45 -9.30 3.04 -3.28
N PRO A 46 -8.79 3.99 -4.08
CA PRO A 46 -7.83 3.70 -5.16
C PRO A 46 -6.38 3.61 -4.64
N ASN A 47 -5.47 3.19 -5.52
CA ASN A 47 -4.01 3.25 -5.31
C ASN A 47 -3.54 2.50 -4.05
N LEU A 48 -3.94 1.23 -3.93
CA LEU A 48 -3.62 0.40 -2.75
C LEU A 48 -2.17 -0.05 -2.70
N ASP A 49 -1.53 -0.20 -3.86
CA ASP A 49 -0.14 -0.63 -3.97
C ASP A 49 0.85 0.54 -4.14
N CYS A 50 2.11 0.23 -3.88
CA CYS A 50 3.23 1.14 -4.13
C CYS A 50 4.25 0.57 -5.12
N ASN A 51 3.83 -0.37 -5.97
CA ASN A 51 4.69 -1.12 -6.90
C ASN A 51 5.54 -0.20 -7.78
N ASN A 52 4.90 0.85 -8.29
CA ASN A 52 5.48 1.80 -9.23
C ASN A 52 5.71 3.18 -8.60
N GLN A 53 5.65 3.28 -7.26
CA GLN A 53 5.86 4.54 -6.57
C GLN A 53 7.32 4.71 -6.17
N LYS A 54 7.96 5.80 -6.61
CA LYS A 54 9.28 6.20 -6.09
C LYS A 54 9.24 6.36 -4.57
N SER A 55 10.20 5.77 -3.88
CA SER A 55 10.40 5.89 -2.42
C SER A 55 10.50 7.37 -1.98
N PHE A 56 10.06 7.68 -0.76
CA PHE A 56 10.33 8.98 -0.12
C PHE A 56 11.78 9.14 0.34
N ALA A 57 12.40 8.05 0.79
CA ALA A 57 13.81 7.98 1.17
C ALA A 57 14.68 7.54 -0.01
#